data_AF-A0A0S3T9A0-F1
#
_entry.id   AF-A0A0S3T9A0-F1
#
_cell.length_a   1.000
_cell.length_b   1.000
_cell.length_c   1.000
_cell.angle_alpha   90.00
_cell.angle_beta   90.00
_cell.angle_gamma   90.00
#
_symmetry.space_group_name_H-M   'P 1'
#
loop_
_entity.id
_entity.type
_entity.pdbx_description
1 polymer ?
#
loop_
_entity_poly.entity_id
_entity_poly.type
_entity_poly.pdbx_seq_one_letter_code
_entity_poly.pdbx_strand_id
1 'polypeptide(L)'
;MNSSVLYLYLMHNFSLYFQFGGVIWWRHKHNQQAFFDIKEVYLGNLKRFQFRELRISTHNFSSKNILGKGGFGNVYKGVLPDGTLVVVKRLKDGNAIRGEIQFQTEVEMIS
;
A
#
# COMPACT_ATOMS: atom_id res chain seq x y z
N MET A 1 11.20 45.59 -34.55
CA MET A 1 11.47 44.16 -34.28
C MET A 1 10.12 43.46 -34.18
N ASN A 2 9.82 42.60 -35.14
CA ASN A 2 8.43 42.32 -35.55
C ASN A 2 7.71 41.38 -34.60
N SER A 3 6.57 41.81 -34.07
CA SER A 3 5.69 41.02 -33.19
C SER A 3 5.26 39.69 -33.82
N SER A 4 5.24 39.59 -35.16
CA SER A 4 4.96 38.36 -35.91
C SER A 4 6.04 37.29 -35.73
N VAL A 5 7.31 37.67 -35.57
CA VAL A 5 8.44 36.74 -35.36
C VAL A 5 8.45 36.25 -33.91
N LEU A 6 8.05 37.10 -32.96
CA LEU A 6 7.89 36.74 -31.55
C LEU A 6 6.74 35.72 -31.35
N TYR A 7 5.64 35.89 -32.06
CA TYR A 7 4.50 34.96 -32.03
C TYR A 7 4.86 33.56 -32.56
N LEU A 8 5.63 33.48 -33.65
CA LEU A 8 6.13 32.22 -34.20
C LEU A 8 7.03 31.47 -33.19
N TYR A 9 7.89 32.19 -32.46
CA TYR A 9 8.76 31.60 -31.44
C TYR A 9 7.97 31.07 -30.23
N LEU A 10 6.90 31.75 -29.82
CA LEU A 10 6.04 31.33 -28.70
C LEU A 10 5.14 30.13 -29.06
N MET A 11 4.62 30.07 -30.28
CA MET A 11 3.80 28.95 -30.74
C MET A 11 4.58 27.63 -30.86
N HIS A 12 5.86 27.69 -31.23
CA HIS A 12 6.72 26.50 -31.29
C HIS A 12 7.07 25.90 -29.92
N ASN A 13 7.11 26.72 -28.86
CA ASN A 13 7.42 26.23 -27.52
C ASN A 13 6.21 25.63 -26.79
N PHE A 14 4.98 26.03 -27.13
CA PHE A 14 3.77 25.59 -26.44
C PHE A 14 3.37 24.13 -26.79
N SER A 15 3.69 23.67 -28.00
CA SER A 15 3.40 22.29 -28.45
C SER A 15 4.22 21.24 -27.70
N LEU A 16 5.44 21.58 -27.24
CA LEU A 16 6.32 20.67 -26.52
C LEU A 16 5.81 20.34 -25.11
N TYR A 17 5.12 21.26 -24.43
CA TYR A 17 4.61 21.04 -23.07
C TYR A 17 3.37 20.15 -23.01
N PHE A 18 2.59 20.07 -24.09
CA PHE A 18 1.34 19.29 -24.13
C PHE A 18 1.55 17.79 -24.35
N GLN A 19 2.67 17.39 -24.97
CA GLN A 19 2.98 15.98 -25.26
C GLN A 19 3.41 15.20 -24.01
N PHE A 20 4.10 15.86 -23.06
CA PHE A 20 4.53 15.21 -21.82
C PHE A 20 3.41 15.14 -20.77
N GLY A 21 2.52 16.15 -20.73
CA GLY A 21 1.36 16.14 -19.83
C GLY A 21 0.42 14.95 -20.08
N GLY A 22 0.18 14.61 -21.35
CA GLY A 22 -0.66 13.47 -21.74
C GLY A 22 -0.07 12.11 -21.34
N VAL A 23 1.24 11.90 -21.52
CA VAL A 23 1.90 10.64 -21.12
C VAL A 23 2.08 10.54 -19.61
N ILE A 24 2.41 11.64 -18.92
CA ILE A 24 2.50 11.66 -17.46
C ILE A 24 1.12 11.45 -16.84
N TRP A 25 0.07 12.11 -17.35
CA TRP A 25 -1.31 11.92 -16.90
C TRP A 25 -1.83 10.53 -17.24
N TRP A 26 -1.51 9.99 -18.42
CA TRP A 26 -1.88 8.62 -18.80
C TRP A 26 -1.18 7.60 -17.92
N ARG A 27 0.13 7.75 -17.68
CA ARG A 27 0.91 6.87 -16.79
C ARG A 27 0.50 7.02 -15.32
N HIS A 28 0.12 8.21 -14.88
CA HIS A 28 -0.42 8.44 -13.53
C HIS A 28 -1.81 7.83 -13.37
N LYS A 29 -2.71 8.04 -14.34
CA LYS A 29 -4.07 7.50 -14.34
C LYS A 29 -4.10 5.98 -14.50
N HIS A 30 -3.27 5.40 -15.37
CA HIS A 30 -3.15 3.94 -15.52
C HIS A 30 -2.54 3.28 -14.29
N ASN A 31 -1.57 3.93 -13.63
CA ASN A 31 -0.98 3.41 -12.40
C ASN A 31 -1.97 3.51 -11.23
N GLN A 32 -2.79 4.56 -11.15
CA GLN A 32 -3.85 4.65 -10.15
C GLN A 32 -5.01 3.68 -10.39
N GLN A 33 -5.37 3.40 -11.65
CA GLN A 33 -6.41 2.41 -11.96
C GLN A 33 -5.95 0.99 -11.64
N ALA A 34 -4.71 0.62 -11.99
CA ALA A 34 -4.15 -0.68 -11.63
C ALA A 34 -4.02 -0.87 -10.11
N PHE A 35 -3.62 0.18 -9.39
CA PHE A 35 -3.59 0.22 -7.92
C PHE A 35 -4.99 0.07 -7.32
N PHE A 36 -6.00 0.73 -7.88
CA PHE A 36 -7.38 0.61 -7.37
C PHE A 36 -7.96 -0.78 -7.62
N ASP A 37 -7.73 -1.37 -8.79
CA ASP A 37 -8.12 -2.76 -9.10
C ASP A 37 -7.37 -3.76 -8.21
N ILE A 38 -6.06 -3.55 -7.98
CA ILE A 38 -5.27 -4.33 -7.03
C ILE A 38 -5.86 -4.19 -5.63
N LYS A 39 -6.09 -2.97 -5.14
CA LYS A 39 -6.69 -2.73 -3.84
C LYS A 39 -8.06 -3.40 -3.70
N GLU A 40 -8.93 -3.33 -4.70
CA GLU A 40 -10.28 -3.94 -4.68
C GLU A 40 -10.21 -5.47 -4.74
N VAL A 41 -9.32 -6.05 -5.54
CA VAL A 41 -9.06 -7.50 -5.59
C VAL A 41 -8.44 -8.00 -4.28
N TYR A 42 -7.54 -7.23 -3.67
CA TYR A 42 -6.95 -7.55 -2.36
C TYR A 42 -8.00 -7.40 -1.26
N LEU A 43 -8.79 -6.31 -1.23
CA LEU A 43 -9.89 -6.09 -0.26
C LEU A 43 -10.99 -7.14 -0.37
N GLY A 44 -11.33 -7.56 -1.60
CA GLY A 44 -12.30 -8.62 -1.86
C GLY A 44 -11.91 -9.96 -1.25
N ASN A 45 -10.61 -10.17 -0.99
CA ASN A 45 -10.06 -11.34 -0.33
C ASN A 45 -9.63 -11.09 1.14
N LEU A 46 -9.85 -9.90 1.70
CA LEU A 46 -9.52 -9.60 3.10
C LEU A 46 -10.57 -10.20 4.05
N LYS A 47 -10.23 -11.36 4.63
CA LYS A 47 -10.96 -11.90 5.77
C LYS A 47 -10.60 -11.11 7.03
N ARG A 48 -11.59 -10.50 7.68
CA ARG A 48 -11.41 -9.85 9.00
C ARG A 48 -11.34 -10.93 10.08
N PHE A 49 -10.25 -10.97 10.82
CA PHE A 49 -10.05 -11.86 11.96
C PHE A 49 -10.23 -11.11 13.26
N GLN A 50 -10.85 -11.74 14.26
CA GLN A 50 -10.89 -11.16 15.60
C GLN A 50 -9.53 -11.33 16.29
N PHE A 51 -9.14 -10.39 17.14
CA PHE A 51 -7.88 -10.49 17.89
C PHE A 51 -7.78 -11.79 18.70
N ARG A 52 -8.89 -12.24 19.31
CA ARG A 52 -8.94 -13.51 20.05
C ARG A 52 -8.60 -14.71 19.18
N GLU A 53 -9.06 -14.71 17.93
CA GLU A 53 -8.81 -15.78 16.97
C GLU A 53 -7.32 -15.84 16.60
N LEU A 54 -6.72 -14.69 16.27
CA LEU A 54 -5.29 -14.58 16.01
C LEU A 54 -4.43 -14.93 17.23
N ARG A 55 -4.90 -14.60 18.43
CA ARG A 55 -4.25 -14.95 19.69
C ARG A 55 -4.24 -16.47 19.89
N ILE A 56 -5.35 -17.15 19.62
CA ILE A 56 -5.43 -18.61 19.73
C ILE A 56 -4.55 -19.26 18.67
N SER A 57 -4.64 -18.82 17.41
CA SER A 57 -3.89 -19.42 16.30
C SER A 57 -2.37 -19.32 16.48
N THR A 58 -1.89 -18.24 17.12
CA THR A 58 -0.47 -18.01 17.40
C THR A 58 -0.01 -18.52 18.77
N HIS A 59 -0.85 -19.23 19.52
CA HIS A 59 -0.56 -19.68 20.90
C HIS A 59 -0.17 -18.51 21.82
N ASN A 60 -1.04 -17.50 21.86
CA ASN A 60 -0.86 -16.26 22.60
C ASN A 60 0.39 -15.47 22.17
N PHE A 61 0.67 -15.41 20.86
CA PHE A 61 1.87 -14.77 20.31
C PHE A 61 3.16 -15.32 20.95
N SER A 62 3.22 -16.64 21.12
CA SER A 62 4.37 -17.31 21.73
C SER A 62 5.66 -17.02 20.95
N SER A 63 6.75 -16.78 21.68
CA SER A 63 8.07 -16.56 21.07
C SER A 63 8.54 -17.76 20.24
N LYS A 64 8.05 -18.97 20.54
CA LYS A 64 8.33 -20.20 19.78
C LYS A 64 7.79 -20.14 18.35
N ASN A 65 6.77 -19.33 18.12
CA ASN A 65 6.12 -19.18 16.82
C ASN A 65 6.66 -17.98 16.04
N ILE A 66 7.69 -17.28 16.53
CA ILE A 66 8.25 -16.13 15.82
C ILE A 66 8.99 -16.60 14.57
N LEU A 67 8.56 -16.09 13.42
CA LEU A 67 9.22 -16.25 12.13
C LEU A 67 10.17 -15.09 11.84
N GLY A 68 9.93 -13.92 12.42
CA GLY A 68 10.76 -12.74 12.21
C GLY A 68 10.50 -11.63 13.23
N LYS A 69 11.53 -10.82 13.49
CA LYS A 69 11.45 -9.62 14.33
C LYS A 69 11.99 -8.44 13.54
N GLY A 70 11.31 -7.30 13.62
CA GLY A 70 11.74 -6.08 12.92
C GLY A 70 11.36 -4.80 13.65
N GLY A 71 11.61 -3.67 12.99
CA GLY A 71 11.24 -2.34 13.50
C GLY A 71 9.75 -2.24 13.79
N PHE A 72 8.92 -2.75 12.87
CA PHE A 72 7.46 -2.65 12.88
C PHE A 72 6.77 -3.63 13.83
N GLY A 73 7.44 -4.69 14.28
CA GLY A 73 6.80 -5.72 15.10
C GLY A 73 7.38 -7.11 14.94
N ASN A 74 6.61 -8.09 15.40
CA ASN A 74 6.97 -9.50 15.36
C ASN A 74 6.03 -10.22 14.40
N VAL A 75 6.61 -11.11 13.60
CA VAL A 75 5.89 -11.97 12.66
C VAL A 75 5.79 -13.36 13.30
N TYR A 76 4.58 -13.88 13.42
CA TYR A 76 4.29 -15.17 14.05
C TYR A 76 3.70 -16.15 13.04
N LYS A 77 4.04 -17.42 13.19
CA LYS A 77 3.31 -18.55 12.62
C LYS A 77 2.04 -18.78 13.43
N GLY A 78 0.91 -18.90 12.75
CA GLY A 78 -0.36 -19.29 13.35
C GLY A 78 -1.01 -20.44 12.59
N VAL A 79 -1.91 -21.15 13.27
CA VAL A 79 -2.79 -22.16 12.67
C VAL A 79 -4.23 -21.82 13.03
N LEU A 80 -5.07 -21.55 12.04
CA LEU A 80 -6.48 -21.26 12.24
C LEU A 80 -7.23 -22.54 12.69
N PRO A 81 -8.46 -22.41 13.25
CA PRO A 81 -9.25 -23.57 13.69
C PRO A 81 -9.55 -24.58 12.57
N ASP A 82 -9.58 -24.12 11.31
CA ASP A 82 -9.76 -24.95 10.12
C ASP A 82 -8.47 -25.65 9.66
N GLY A 83 -7.36 -25.49 10.39
CA GLY A 83 -6.05 -26.04 10.05
C GLY A 83 -5.22 -25.19 9.10
N THR A 84 -5.74 -24.06 8.62
CA THR A 84 -5.03 -23.17 7.70
C THR A 84 -3.81 -22.54 8.38
N LEU A 85 -2.64 -22.69 7.76
CA LEU A 85 -1.43 -22.00 8.19
C LEU A 85 -1.50 -20.51 7.81
N VAL A 86 -1.21 -19.65 8.78
CA VAL A 86 -1.23 -18.20 8.59
C VAL A 86 0.04 -17.55 9.14
N VAL A 87 0.36 -16.39 8.58
CA VAL A 87 1.43 -15.51 9.08
C VAL A 87 0.79 -14.27 9.69
N VAL A 88 1.07 -14.00 10.96
CA VAL A 88 0.48 -12.90 11.71
C VAL A 88 1.57 -11.89 12.05
N LYS A 89 1.55 -10.72 11.40
CA LYS A 89 2.43 -9.59 11.75
C LYS A 89 1.75 -8.78 12.87
N ARG A 90 2.26 -8.89 14.10
CA ARG A 90 1.81 -8.08 15.24
C ARG A 90 2.69 -6.85 15.36
N LEU A 91 2.08 -5.67 15.24
CA LEU A 91 2.77 -4.39 15.45
C LEU A 91 3.07 -4.17 16.94
N LYS A 92 4.13 -3.41 17.26
CA LYS A 92 4.49 -3.12 18.66
C LYS A 92 3.47 -2.17 19.29
N ASP A 93 3.03 -2.49 20.51
CA ASP A 93 1.96 -1.76 21.22
C ASP A 93 2.33 -0.34 21.68
N GLY A 94 3.60 0.07 21.58
CA GLY A 94 4.11 1.35 22.12
C GLY A 94 3.63 2.62 21.40
N ASN A 95 2.60 2.50 20.56
CA ASN A 95 2.17 3.55 19.65
C ASN A 95 0.80 3.22 19.07
N ALA A 96 -0.20 2.73 19.83
CA ALA A 96 -1.50 2.31 19.27
C ALA A 96 -2.09 3.30 18.23
N ILE A 97 -1.95 4.61 18.48
CA ILE A 97 -2.36 5.68 17.56
C ILE A 97 -1.46 5.75 16.30
N ARG A 98 -0.13 5.71 16.48
CA ARG A 98 0.83 5.76 15.36
C ARG A 98 0.90 4.45 14.58
N GLY A 99 0.61 3.32 15.22
CA GLY A 99 0.59 1.98 14.67
C GLY A 99 -0.66 1.72 13.85
N GLU A 100 -1.83 2.25 14.25
CA GLU A 100 -3.02 2.30 13.39
C GLU A 100 -2.76 3.18 12.18
N ILE A 101 -2.25 4.41 12.38
CA ILE A 101 -1.90 5.30 11.26
C ILE A 101 -0.89 4.64 10.33
N GLN A 102 0.15 3.99 10.87
CA GLN A 102 1.20 3.37 10.07
C GLN A 102 0.77 2.03 9.47
N PHE A 103 -0.20 1.33 10.04
CA PHE A 103 -0.86 0.19 9.40
C PHE A 103 -1.75 0.66 8.27
N GLN A 104 -2.54 1.73 8.46
CA GLN A 104 -3.30 2.38 7.39
C GLN A 104 -2.35 2.88 6.29
N THR A 105 -1.22 3.49 6.63
CA THR A 105 -0.21 3.94 5.66
C THR A 105 0.52 2.76 5.02
N GLU A 106 0.84 1.67 5.70
CA GLU A 106 1.39 0.46 5.06
C GLU A 106 0.36 -0.17 4.12
N VAL A 107 -0.91 -0.30 4.54
CA VAL A 107 -2.00 -0.80 3.70
C VAL A 107 -2.30 0.13 2.53
N GLU A 108 -2.14 1.44 2.71
CA GLU A 108 -2.29 2.48 1.68
C GLU A 108 -1.07 2.57 0.77
N MET A 109 0.15 2.28 1.24
CA MET A 109 1.37 2.25 0.41
C MET A 109 1.55 0.93 -0.34
N ILE A 110 0.96 -0.17 0.13
CA ILE A 110 0.94 -1.49 -0.52
C ILE A 110 -0.34 -1.71 -1.34
N SER A 111 -1.38 -0.85 -1.15
CA SER A 111 -2.51 -0.77 -2.10
C SER A 111 -2.01 -0.42 -3.50
#